data_AF-A0A5J4R472-F1
#
_entry.id   AF-A0A5J4R472-F1
#
_cell.length_a   1.000
_cell.length_b   1.000
_cell.length_c   1.000
_cell.angle_alpha   90.00
_cell.angle_beta   90.00
_cell.angle_gamma   90.00
#
_symmetry.space_group_name_H-M   'P 1'
#
loop_
_entity.id
_entity.type
_entity.pdbx_description
1 polymer ?
#
loop_
_entity_poly.entity_id
_entity_poly.type
_entity_poly.pdbx_seq_one_letter_code
_entity_poly.pdbx_strand_id
1 'polypeptide(L)'
;MFDYLNVEIVFSGETDEFWSFVGNKSNQRWTSYAIERRSGCIPAWDKGKRPDKDFLIVRSSLKIVDIANYHTDDYLIAKILHKHTF
;
A
#
# COMPACT_ATOMS: atom_id res chain seq x y z
N MET A 1 -16.99 2.17 39.49
CA MET A 1 -17.24 2.60 38.10
C MET A 1 -15.96 2.25 37.35
N PHE A 2 -15.98 1.19 36.53
CA PHE A 2 -14.79 0.80 35.78
C PHE A 2 -14.72 1.69 34.54
N ASP A 3 -13.69 2.53 34.50
CA ASP A 3 -13.38 3.35 33.33
C ASP A 3 -12.94 2.42 32.21
N TYR A 4 -13.64 2.46 31.07
CA TYR A 4 -13.31 1.61 29.92
C TYR A 4 -12.05 2.13 29.24
N LEU A 5 -11.05 1.25 29.09
CA LEU A 5 -9.88 1.52 28.24
C LEU A 5 -10.26 1.29 26.78
N ASN A 6 -10.33 2.35 25.99
CA ASN A 6 -10.44 2.24 24.54
C ASN A 6 -9.05 1.97 23.95
N VAL A 7 -8.91 0.83 23.26
CA VAL A 7 -7.69 0.48 22.53
C VAL A 7 -8.01 0.51 21.05
N GLU A 8 -7.32 1.36 20.30
CA GLU A 8 -7.40 1.43 18.84
C GLU A 8 -6.20 0.70 18.23
N ILE A 9 -6.46 -0.23 17.30
CA ILE A 9 -5.42 -0.91 16.56
C ILE A 9 -5.26 -0.19 15.24
N VAL A 10 -4.13 0.49 15.07
CA VAL A 10 -3.84 1.28 13.86
C VAL A 10 -2.72 0.64 13.08
N PHE A 11 -2.90 0.52 11.77
CA PHE A 11 -1.91 -0.06 10.87
C PHE A 11 -0.78 0.93 10.59
N SER A 12 0.46 0.46 10.67
CA SER A 12 1.60 1.14 10.06
C SER A 12 1.94 0.42 8.75
N GLY A 13 1.60 1.07 7.64
CA GLY A 13 1.75 0.50 6.31
C GLY A 13 3.08 0.90 5.69
N GLU A 14 3.70 -0.03 4.99
CA GLU A 14 4.73 0.24 4.01
C GLU A 14 4.22 -0.18 2.64
N THR A 15 4.51 0.61 1.61
CA THR A 15 4.11 0.33 0.24
C THR A 15 5.32 0.31 -0.65
N ASP A 16 5.36 -0.63 -1.57
CA ASP A 16 6.46 -0.78 -2.53
C ASP A 16 5.95 -1.35 -3.85
N GLU A 17 6.78 -1.20 -4.88
CA GLU A 17 6.53 -1.63 -6.24
C GLU A 17 7.75 -2.31 -6.84
N PHE A 18 7.55 -3.49 -7.42
CA PHE A 18 8.59 -4.16 -8.18
C PHE A 18 8.06 -4.74 -9.47
N TRP A 19 8.94 -4.84 -10.46
CA TRP A 19 8.62 -5.48 -11.72
C TRP A 19 9.20 -6.90 -11.79
N SER A 20 8.46 -7.79 -12.41
CA SER A 20 8.89 -9.14 -12.76
C SER A 20 9.08 -9.27 -14.27
N PHE A 21 10.11 -9.99 -14.68
CA PHE A 21 10.36 -10.31 -16.08
C PHE A 21 9.38 -11.37 -16.59
N VAL A 22 8.74 -11.13 -17.74
CA VAL A 22 7.83 -12.10 -18.39
C VAL A 22 8.15 -12.24 -19.86
N GLY A 23 9.11 -13.14 -20.17
CA GLY A 23 9.55 -13.49 -21.52
C GLY A 23 10.39 -12.41 -22.21
N ASN A 24 10.03 -11.13 -22.08
CA ASN A 24 10.80 -9.99 -22.54
C ASN A 24 10.55 -8.75 -21.66
N LYS A 25 11.40 -7.72 -21.81
CA LYS A 25 11.31 -6.48 -21.02
C LYS A 25 10.07 -5.64 -21.36
N SER A 26 9.56 -5.69 -22.59
CA SER A 26 8.35 -4.93 -22.97
C SER A 26 7.06 -5.53 -22.38
N ASN A 27 7.11 -6.77 -21.89
CA ASN A 27 6.02 -7.46 -21.21
C ASN A 27 6.25 -7.61 -19.69
N GLN A 28 7.11 -6.78 -19.10
CA GLN A 28 7.28 -6.76 -17.65
C GLN A 28 5.95 -6.56 -16.92
N ARG A 29 5.84 -7.18 -15.73
CA ARG A 29 4.64 -7.11 -14.89
C ARG A 29 4.98 -6.44 -13.58
N TRP A 30 4.23 -5.40 -13.27
CA TRP A 30 4.38 -4.66 -12.03
C TRP A 30 3.54 -5.31 -10.96
N THR A 31 4.10 -5.42 -9.77
CA THR A 31 3.41 -5.80 -8.55
C THR A 31 3.55 -4.64 -7.59
N SER A 32 2.42 -4.07 -7.21
CA SER A 32 2.35 -3.04 -6.17
C SER A 32 1.68 -3.67 -4.95
N TYR A 33 2.15 -3.37 -3.76
CA TYR A 33 1.58 -3.94 -2.53
C TYR A 33 1.71 -3.00 -1.35
N ALA A 34 0.93 -3.30 -0.31
CA ALA A 34 1.07 -2.72 1.01
C ALA A 34 1.30 -3.84 2.03
N ILE A 35 2.22 -3.61 2.96
CA ILE A 35 2.55 -4.52 4.05
C ILE A 35 2.38 -3.80 5.39
N GLU A 36 1.75 -4.45 6.35
CA GLU A 36 1.70 -3.99 7.74
C GLU A 36 3.03 -4.35 8.41
N ARG A 37 3.77 -3.35 8.87
CA ARG A 37 5.17 -3.49 9.28
C ARG A 37 5.39 -4.39 10.50
N ARG A 38 4.39 -4.53 11.37
CA ARG A 38 4.54 -5.29 12.62
C ARG A 38 4.31 -6.78 12.45
N SER A 39 3.27 -7.16 11.72
CA SER A 39 2.84 -8.54 11.48
C SER A 39 3.40 -9.12 10.19
N GLY A 40 3.83 -8.27 9.25
CA GLY A 40 4.20 -8.70 7.90
C GLY A 40 3.01 -9.10 7.04
N CYS A 41 1.78 -8.85 7.49
CA CYS A 41 0.58 -9.11 6.71
C CYS A 41 0.54 -8.18 5.48
N ILE A 42 0.09 -8.71 4.34
CA ILE A 42 -0.11 -7.93 3.11
C ILE A 42 -1.61 -7.69 2.93
N PRO A 43 -2.17 -6.59 3.47
CA PRO A 43 -3.60 -6.31 3.40
C PRO A 43 -4.10 -6.02 1.98
N ALA A 44 -3.23 -5.57 1.08
CA ALA A 44 -3.59 -5.30 -0.31
C ALA A 44 -2.39 -5.46 -1.25
N TRP A 45 -2.64 -5.98 -2.44
CA TRP A 45 -1.68 -6.06 -3.53
C TRP A 45 -2.42 -6.13 -4.87
N ASP A 46 -1.76 -5.71 -5.94
CA ASP A 46 -2.27 -5.84 -7.30
C ASP A 46 -1.13 -6.10 -8.29
N LYS A 47 -1.48 -6.68 -9.45
CA LYS A 47 -0.56 -6.90 -10.56
C LYS A 47 -1.09 -6.27 -11.83
N GLY A 48 -0.23 -5.51 -12.49
CA GLY A 48 -0.56 -4.97 -13.81
C GLY A 48 0.63 -4.65 -14.67
N LYS A 49 0.44 -3.63 -15.51
CA LYS A 49 1.40 -3.22 -16.54
C LYS A 49 2.02 -1.86 -16.22
N ARG A 50 1.46 -1.11 -15.27
CA ARG A 50 1.90 0.26 -14.98
C ARG A 50 1.78 0.57 -13.48
N PRO A 51 2.90 0.91 -12.82
CA PRO A 51 2.95 1.05 -11.36
C PRO A 51 1.92 2.07 -10.84
N ASP A 52 1.84 3.24 -11.46
CA ASP A 52 0.96 4.34 -11.04
C ASP A 52 -0.54 3.97 -10.98
N LYS A 53 -1.02 3.22 -11.98
CA LYS A 53 -2.43 2.79 -12.05
C LYS A 53 -2.71 1.61 -11.15
N ASP A 54 -1.77 0.67 -11.08
CA ASP A 54 -1.91 -0.55 -10.29
C ASP A 54 -1.87 -0.19 -8.78
N PHE A 55 -1.06 0.79 -8.39
CA PHE A 55 -1.05 1.31 -7.02
C PHE A 55 -2.37 1.96 -6.58
N LEU A 56 -3.12 2.61 -7.50
CA LEU A 56 -4.43 3.17 -7.15
C LEU A 56 -5.45 2.07 -6.78
N ILE A 57 -5.30 0.87 -7.33
CA ILE A 57 -6.12 -0.29 -6.97
C ILE A 57 -5.77 -0.74 -5.56
N VAL A 58 -4.47 -0.92 -5.27
CA VAL A 58 -3.98 -1.25 -3.92
C VAL A 58 -4.50 -0.24 -2.90
N ARG A 59 -4.34 1.06 -3.16
CA ARG A 59 -4.84 2.11 -2.29
C ARG A 59 -6.34 2.05 -2.07
N SER A 60 -7.12 1.80 -3.13
CA SER A 60 -8.58 1.72 -3.02
C SER A 60 -9.00 0.57 -2.10
N SER A 61 -8.31 -0.56 -2.17
CA SER A 61 -8.49 -1.69 -1.25
C SER A 61 -8.11 -1.35 0.18
N LEU A 62 -7.14 -0.45 0.40
CA LEU A 62 -6.73 -0.02 1.74
C LEU A 62 -7.68 0.97 2.41
N LYS A 63 -8.68 1.53 1.71
CA LYS A 63 -9.66 2.45 2.32
C LYS A 63 -10.53 1.82 3.40
N ILE A 64 -10.57 0.49 3.47
CA ILE A 64 -11.32 -0.26 4.50
C ILE A 64 -10.50 -0.51 5.77
N VAL A 65 -9.21 -0.15 5.77
CA VAL A 65 -8.31 -0.29 6.93
C VAL A 65 -7.81 1.07 7.38
N ASP A 66 -7.79 1.27 8.69
CA ASP A 66 -7.24 2.49 9.30
C ASP A 66 -5.71 2.40 9.34
N ILE A 67 -5.07 2.99 8.33
CA ILE A 67 -3.60 3.14 8.25
C ILE A 67 -3.23 4.55 8.71
N ALA A 68 -2.51 4.67 9.83
CA ALA A 68 -2.04 5.97 10.34
C ALA A 68 -0.91 6.54 9.50
N ASN A 69 0.01 5.69 9.06
CA ASN A 69 1.22 6.11 8.38
C ASN A 69 1.52 5.19 7.21
N TYR A 70 1.92 5.79 6.09
CA TYR A 70 2.46 5.09 4.94
C TYR A 70 3.95 5.41 4.81
N HIS A 71 4.75 4.37 4.66
CA HIS A 71 6.17 4.45 4.35
C HIS A 71 6.41 4.02 2.90
N THR A 72 7.10 4.86 2.14
CA THR A 72 7.49 4.61 0.74
C THR A 72 8.71 5.46 0.44
N ASP A 73 9.65 4.95 -0.35
CA ASP A 73 10.79 5.72 -0.89
C ASP A 73 10.51 6.24 -2.32
N ASP A 74 9.48 5.70 -2.98
CA ASP A 74 9.02 6.20 -4.28
C ASP A 74 8.27 7.55 -4.17
N TYR A 75 8.80 8.57 -4.85
CA TYR A 75 8.24 9.92 -4.89
C TYR A 75 6.85 10.01 -5.56
N LEU A 76 6.60 9.23 -6.60
CA LEU A 76 5.31 9.20 -7.29
C LEU A 76 4.24 8.61 -6.37
N ILE A 77 4.56 7.52 -5.68
CA ILE A 77 3.68 6.87 -4.71
C ILE A 77 3.42 7.79 -3.52
N ALA A 78 4.47 8.43 -2.98
CA ALA A 78 4.32 9.44 -1.94
C ALA A 78 3.37 10.57 -2.37
N LYS A 79 3.46 11.03 -3.62
CA LYS A 79 2.55 12.04 -4.17
C LYS A 79 1.12 11.52 -4.29
N ILE A 80 0.90 10.27 -4.71
CA ILE A 80 -0.44 9.67 -4.75
C ILE A 80 -1.02 9.65 -3.35
N LEU A 81 -0.28 9.13 -2.37
CA LEU A 81 -0.71 9.06 -0.97
C LEU A 81 -1.04 10.46 -0.43
N HIS A 82 -0.16 11.44 -0.60
CA HIS A 82 -0.32 12.80 -0.08
C HIS A 82 -1.47 13.58 -0.73
N LYS A 83 -1.70 13.46 -2.05
CA LYS A 83 -2.69 14.27 -2.79
C LYS A 83 -4.16 14.01 -2.42
N HIS A 84 -4.41 13.04 -1.54
CA HIS A 84 -5.74 12.61 -1.14
C HIS A 84 -5.80 12.31 0.37
N THR A 85 -4.82 12.81 1.11
CA THR A 85 -4.90 13.02 2.56
C THR A 85 -5.23 14.50 2.70
N PHE A 86 -6.33 14.82 3.38
CA PHE A 86 -7.06 16.12 3.41
C PHE A 86 -8.10 16.33 2.29
#